data_AF-A0A1E5JR30-F1
#
_entry.id   AF-A0A1E5JR30-F1
#
_cell.length_a   1.000
_cell.length_b   1.000
_cell.length_c   1.000
_cell.angle_alpha   90.00
_cell.angle_beta   90.00
_cell.angle_gamma   90.00
#
_symmetry.space_group_name_H-M   'P 1'
#
loop_
_entity.id
_entity.type
_entity.pdbx_description
1 polymer ?
#
loop_
_entity_poly.entity_id
_entity_poly.type
_entity_poly.pdbx_seq_one_letter_code
_entity_poly.pdbx_strand_id
1 'polypeptide(L)'
;MVIEKITNDTFENQLKLRIINSKNGLNDSFYLAGSDGPSVGKAIEERRVHGYLYDEKKNKLIDTLTNDLSWGGAAGAIVATPEDVVRWVQLLYHGTLIKPIFRERILAELESVVSMKTGKPIPHVNEDDPYGFGLGVGAFYDKDLKQSFWFYKGSTLGFRVMYFGSLAIMLLQWLL
;
A
#
# COMPACT_ATOMS: atom_id res chain seq x y z
N MET A 1 -14.61 -10.14 7.32
CA MET A 1 -14.60 -8.73 6.84
C MET A 1 -15.41 -8.58 5.55
N VAL A 2 -15.66 -7.36 5.01
CA VAL A 2 -16.55 -7.11 3.84
C VAL A 2 -16.22 -7.99 2.64
N ILE A 3 -14.94 -8.07 2.26
CA ILE A 3 -14.48 -8.91 1.14
C ILE A 3 -14.91 -10.36 1.35
N GLU A 4 -14.55 -10.95 2.48
CA GLU A 4 -14.85 -12.36 2.79
C GLU A 4 -16.34 -12.64 2.84
N LYS A 5 -17.14 -11.68 3.35
CA LYS A 5 -18.60 -11.81 3.43
C LYS A 5 -19.25 -11.82 2.06
N ILE A 6 -18.73 -11.02 1.13
CA ILE A 6 -19.27 -10.89 -0.24
C ILE A 6 -18.76 -12.02 -1.14
N THR A 7 -17.51 -12.47 -0.97
CA THR A 7 -16.91 -13.52 -1.82
C THR A 7 -17.14 -14.92 -1.27
N ASN A 8 -17.53 -15.06 0.00
CA ASN A 8 -17.56 -16.33 0.74
C ASN A 8 -16.22 -17.08 0.64
N ASP A 9 -15.13 -16.32 0.76
CA ASP A 9 -13.75 -16.80 0.58
C ASP A 9 -12.80 -15.97 1.45
N THR A 10 -11.60 -16.47 1.76
CA THR A 10 -10.66 -15.77 2.63
C THR A 10 -10.07 -14.53 1.96
N PHE A 11 -9.72 -13.52 2.76
CA PHE A 11 -9.03 -12.34 2.25
C PHE A 11 -7.71 -12.72 1.56
N GLU A 12 -6.95 -13.65 2.16
CA GLU A 12 -5.71 -14.18 1.60
C GLU A 12 -5.91 -14.76 0.20
N ASN A 13 -6.91 -15.62 0.02
CA ASN A 13 -7.15 -16.24 -1.28
C ASN A 13 -7.61 -15.21 -2.32
N GLN A 14 -8.50 -14.28 -1.94
CA GLN A 14 -8.92 -13.21 -2.85
C GLN A 14 -7.76 -12.29 -3.24
N LEU A 15 -6.84 -12.01 -2.33
CA LEU A 15 -5.63 -11.22 -2.61
C LEU A 15 -4.73 -11.95 -3.61
N LYS A 16 -4.46 -13.25 -3.41
CA LYS A 16 -3.68 -14.08 -4.35
C LYS A 16 -4.36 -14.15 -5.72
N LEU A 17 -5.66 -14.44 -5.77
CA LEU A 17 -6.41 -14.61 -7.01
C LEU A 17 -6.49 -13.35 -7.86
N ARG A 18 -6.59 -12.17 -7.24
CA ARG A 18 -6.90 -10.92 -7.95
C ARG A 18 -5.70 -9.99 -8.10
N ILE A 19 -4.79 -9.98 -7.14
CA ILE A 19 -3.75 -8.94 -7.03
C ILE A 19 -2.36 -9.57 -6.99
N ILE A 20 -2.02 -10.31 -5.94
CA ILE A 20 -0.68 -10.86 -5.71
C ILE A 20 -0.53 -12.18 -6.46
N ASN A 21 -0.22 -12.09 -7.76
CA ASN A 21 0.05 -13.24 -8.61
C ASN A 21 0.92 -12.89 -9.82
N SER A 22 1.38 -13.94 -10.50
CA SER A 22 2.28 -13.84 -11.65
C SER A 22 1.67 -13.14 -12.86
N LYS A 23 0.34 -13.15 -13.04
CA LYS A 23 -0.31 -12.42 -14.15
C LYS A 23 -0.16 -10.92 -14.01
N ASN A 24 -0.11 -10.44 -12.76
CA ASN A 24 0.10 -9.05 -12.42
C ASN A 24 1.60 -8.71 -12.25
N GLY A 25 2.49 -9.69 -12.38
CA GLY A 25 3.92 -9.53 -12.19
C GLY A 25 4.35 -9.20 -10.76
N LEU A 26 3.48 -9.47 -9.77
CA LEU A 26 3.74 -9.28 -8.34
C LEU A 26 4.23 -10.60 -7.72
N ASN A 27 5.41 -11.04 -8.14
CA ASN A 27 5.95 -12.37 -7.80
C ASN A 27 6.67 -12.40 -6.45
N ASP A 28 7.08 -11.24 -5.94
CA ASP A 28 7.84 -11.06 -4.70
C ASP A 28 7.03 -10.25 -3.67
N SER A 29 5.71 -10.40 -3.74
CA SER A 29 4.74 -9.86 -2.80
C SER A 29 4.04 -11.01 -2.06
N PHE A 30 3.90 -10.88 -0.75
CA PHE A 30 3.42 -11.94 0.14
C PHE A 30 2.50 -11.38 1.22
N TYR A 31 1.53 -12.17 1.66
CA TYR A 31 0.62 -11.81 2.76
C TYR A 31 0.89 -12.73 3.96
N LEU A 32 1.38 -12.17 5.07
CA LEU A 32 1.85 -12.95 6.22
C LEU A 32 0.80 -13.20 7.30
N ALA A 33 -0.31 -12.46 7.29
CA ALA A 33 -1.40 -12.63 8.25
C ALA A 33 -2.41 -13.72 7.87
N GLY A 34 -2.17 -14.46 6.79
CA GLY A 34 -3.03 -15.53 6.30
C GLY A 34 -2.78 -16.88 7.00
N SER A 35 -3.58 -17.89 6.67
CA SER A 35 -3.36 -19.24 7.20
C SER A 35 -2.04 -19.83 6.74
N ASP A 36 -1.59 -19.49 5.53
CA ASP A 36 -0.28 -19.93 5.00
C ASP A 36 0.88 -19.03 5.48
N GLY A 37 0.56 -17.95 6.19
CA GLY A 37 1.48 -16.90 6.61
C GLY A 37 2.76 -17.38 7.28
N PRO A 38 2.70 -18.26 8.31
CA PRO A 38 3.90 -18.80 8.97
C PRO A 38 4.82 -19.56 8.00
N SER A 39 4.25 -20.39 7.13
CA SER A 39 5.01 -21.17 6.15
C SER A 39 5.65 -20.26 5.09
N VAL A 40 4.90 -19.27 4.60
CA VAL A 40 5.40 -18.26 3.64
C VAL A 40 6.50 -17.43 4.27
N GLY A 41 6.29 -16.94 5.50
CA GLY A 41 7.25 -16.13 6.25
C GLY A 41 8.60 -16.82 6.39
N LYS A 42 8.58 -18.12 6.74
CA LYS A 42 9.78 -18.96 6.81
C LYS A 42 10.45 -19.16 5.44
N ALA A 43 9.65 -19.42 4.39
CA ALA A 43 10.17 -19.64 3.04
C ALA A 43 10.88 -18.41 2.43
N ILE A 44 10.57 -17.21 2.94
CA ILE A 44 11.14 -15.95 2.45
C ILE A 44 12.08 -15.29 3.47
N GLU A 45 12.35 -15.94 4.61
CA GLU A 45 13.06 -15.36 5.74
C GLU A 45 14.46 -14.85 5.35
N GLU A 46 15.24 -15.69 4.65
CA GLU A 46 16.60 -15.36 4.20
C GLU A 46 16.64 -14.24 3.15
N ARG A 47 15.51 -13.95 2.49
CA ARG A 47 15.40 -12.88 1.49
C ARG A 47 14.99 -11.55 2.10
N ARG A 48 14.54 -11.53 3.36
CA ARG A 48 14.02 -10.35 4.03
C ARG A 48 15.12 -9.62 4.78
N VAL A 49 15.10 -8.29 4.69
CA VAL A 49 15.90 -7.45 5.58
C VAL A 49 15.32 -7.45 6.99
N HIS A 50 16.19 -7.34 7.98
CA HIS A 50 15.78 -7.22 9.38
C HIS A 50 15.18 -5.83 9.65
N GLY A 51 14.08 -5.81 10.40
CA GLY A 51 13.46 -4.59 10.89
C GLY A 51 13.70 -4.46 12.38
N TYR A 52 13.91 -3.23 12.85
CA TYR A 52 14.23 -3.00 14.26
C TYR A 52 13.27 -1.98 14.88
N LEU A 53 12.58 -2.40 15.94
CA LEU A 53 11.82 -1.50 16.80
C LEU A 53 12.63 -1.17 18.04
N TYR A 54 12.79 0.11 18.35
CA TYR A 54 13.43 0.53 19.58
C TYR A 54 12.44 0.49 20.75
N ASP A 55 12.73 -0.36 21.76
CA ASP A 55 12.00 -0.41 23.03
C ASP A 55 12.69 0.54 24.02
N GLU A 56 12.09 1.72 24.21
CA GLU A 56 12.61 2.76 25.10
C GLU A 56 12.72 2.29 26.55
N LYS A 57 11.79 1.45 27.01
CA LYS A 57 11.77 0.97 28.40
C LYS A 57 12.92 0.01 28.68
N LYS A 58 13.31 -0.77 27.67
CA LYS A 58 14.40 -1.74 27.76
C LYS A 58 15.73 -1.19 27.24
N ASN A 59 15.73 0.02 26.66
CA ASN A 59 16.88 0.61 25.98
C ASN A 59 17.51 -0.37 24.97
N LYS A 60 16.67 -1.00 24.14
CA LYS A 60 17.10 -2.10 23.26
C LYS A 60 16.36 -2.09 21.91
N LEU A 61 17.10 -2.44 20.84
CA LEU A 61 16.51 -2.76 19.54
C LEU A 61 15.96 -4.20 19.55
N ILE A 62 14.68 -4.33 19.21
CA ILE A 62 13.99 -5.59 19.03
C ILE A 62 13.92 -5.87 17.53
N ASP A 63 14.50 -6.99 17.12
CA ASP A 63 14.35 -7.51 15.76
C ASP A 63 12.91 -8.00 15.54
N THR A 64 12.30 -7.54 14.45
CA THR A 64 10.88 -7.78 14.13
C THR A 64 10.70 -8.74 12.95
N LEU A 65 11.78 -9.34 12.44
CA LEU A 65 11.74 -10.22 11.26
C LEU A 65 10.70 -11.35 11.38
N THR A 66 10.62 -11.98 12.55
CA THR A 66 9.75 -13.14 12.82
C THR A 66 8.30 -12.78 13.13
N ASN A 67 7.91 -11.50 13.07
CA ASN A 67 6.53 -11.09 13.31
C ASN A 67 5.62 -11.55 12.15
N ASP A 68 4.49 -12.19 12.46
CA ASP A 68 3.52 -12.69 11.48
C ASP A 68 2.60 -11.61 10.90
N LEU A 69 2.64 -10.39 11.45
CA LEU A 69 1.82 -9.24 11.06
C LEU A 69 0.30 -9.49 11.16
N SER A 70 -0.14 -10.52 11.86
CA SER A 70 -1.56 -10.88 12.02
C SER A 70 -2.42 -9.74 12.58
N TRP A 71 -1.84 -8.95 13.50
CA TRP A 71 -2.47 -7.76 14.07
C TRP A 71 -2.73 -6.64 13.05
N GLY A 72 -1.95 -6.59 11.96
CA GLY A 72 -2.12 -5.63 10.86
C GLY A 72 -3.10 -6.11 9.80
N GLY A 73 -3.22 -7.43 9.59
CA GLY A 73 -4.17 -8.05 8.66
C GLY A 73 -4.23 -7.36 7.29
N ALA A 74 -5.43 -7.17 6.77
CA ALA A 74 -5.66 -6.49 5.49
C ALA A 74 -5.18 -5.03 5.44
N ALA A 75 -4.90 -4.39 6.58
CA ALA A 75 -4.45 -3.00 6.64
C ALA A 75 -2.93 -2.84 6.51
N GLY A 76 -2.13 -3.91 6.70
CA GLY A 76 -0.68 -3.76 6.73
C GLY A 76 0.18 -5.02 6.76
N ALA A 77 -0.37 -6.20 6.49
CA ALA A 77 0.38 -7.47 6.56
C ALA A 77 0.99 -7.94 5.22
N ILE A 78 1.05 -7.07 4.22
CA ILE A 78 1.73 -7.36 2.95
C ILE A 78 3.22 -7.04 3.08
N VAL A 79 4.06 -7.98 2.66
CA VAL A 79 5.51 -7.82 2.50
C VAL A 79 5.83 -7.87 1.02
N ALA A 80 6.56 -6.89 0.50
CA ALA A 80 6.89 -6.80 -0.92
C ALA A 80 8.28 -6.18 -1.12
N THR A 81 8.85 -6.40 -2.31
CA THR A 81 10.05 -5.69 -2.77
C THR A 81 9.72 -4.31 -3.33
N PRO A 82 10.68 -3.37 -3.39
CA PRO A 82 10.48 -2.07 -4.05
C PRO A 82 10.01 -2.21 -5.50
N GLU A 83 10.52 -3.19 -6.25
CA GLU A 83 10.16 -3.44 -7.64
C GLU A 83 8.68 -3.82 -7.79
N ASP A 84 8.18 -4.69 -6.92
CA ASP A 84 6.77 -5.07 -6.89
C ASP A 84 5.87 -3.93 -6.41
N VAL A 85 6.33 -3.10 -5.48
CA VAL A 85 5.60 -1.88 -5.07
C VAL A 85 5.46 -0.92 -6.26
N VAL A 86 6.53 -0.67 -7.02
CA VAL A 86 6.45 0.18 -8.23
C VAL A 86 5.48 -0.41 -9.24
N ARG A 87 5.51 -1.74 -9.45
CA ARG A 87 4.56 -2.41 -10.35
C ARG A 87 3.12 -2.30 -9.85
N TRP A 88 2.88 -2.46 -8.56
CA TRP A 88 1.57 -2.24 -7.95
C TRP A 88 1.05 -0.84 -8.23
N VAL A 89 1.88 0.19 -8.05
CA VAL A 89 1.48 1.59 -8.33
C VAL A 89 1.11 1.76 -9.80
N GLN A 90 1.88 1.20 -10.74
CA GLN A 90 1.54 1.22 -12.17
C GLN A 90 0.20 0.52 -12.46
N LEU A 91 -0.05 -0.65 -11.86
CA LEU A 91 -1.30 -1.39 -12.03
C LEU A 91 -2.51 -0.62 -11.47
N LEU A 92 -2.32 0.04 -10.32
CA LEU A 92 -3.34 0.80 -9.62
C LEU A 92 -3.78 2.01 -10.44
N TYR A 93 -2.84 2.89 -10.81
CA TYR A 93 -3.18 4.16 -11.48
C TYR A 93 -3.48 4.01 -12.97
N HIS A 94 -3.01 2.94 -13.64
CA HIS A 94 -3.49 2.59 -14.98
C HIS A 94 -4.78 1.75 -14.97
N GLY A 95 -5.25 1.35 -13.78
CA GLY A 95 -6.48 0.56 -13.61
C GLY A 95 -6.49 -0.75 -14.39
N THR A 96 -5.32 -1.37 -14.63
CA THR A 96 -5.19 -2.58 -15.45
C THR A 96 -5.67 -3.84 -14.73
N LEU A 97 -5.82 -3.78 -13.41
CA LEU A 97 -6.49 -4.80 -12.59
C LEU A 97 -8.02 -4.80 -12.78
N ILE A 98 -8.56 -3.70 -13.29
CA ILE A 98 -10.00 -3.49 -13.45
C ILE A 98 -10.39 -3.78 -14.90
N LYS A 99 -11.51 -4.48 -15.08
CA LYS A 99 -12.08 -4.74 -16.41
C LYS A 99 -12.26 -3.39 -17.15
N PRO A 100 -11.91 -3.28 -18.45
CA PRO A 100 -11.93 -2.01 -19.16
C PRO A 100 -13.22 -1.21 -19.00
N ILE A 101 -14.38 -1.87 -19.03
CA ILE A 101 -15.69 -1.24 -18.88
C ILE A 101 -15.95 -0.56 -17.52
N PHE A 102 -15.19 -0.90 -16.48
CA PHE A 102 -15.29 -0.29 -15.15
C PHE A 102 -14.09 0.61 -14.80
N ARG A 103 -13.05 0.63 -15.64
CA ARG A 103 -11.76 1.25 -15.30
C ARG A 103 -11.89 2.72 -14.94
N GLU A 104 -12.49 3.52 -15.81
CA GLU A 104 -12.62 4.97 -15.61
C GLU A 104 -13.42 5.29 -14.34
N ARG A 105 -14.54 4.57 -14.12
CA ARG A 105 -15.36 4.76 -12.93
C ARG A 105 -14.61 4.44 -11.64
N ILE A 106 -13.88 3.32 -11.62
CA ILE A 106 -13.14 2.89 -10.42
C ILE A 106 -11.94 3.81 -10.16
N LEU A 107 -11.26 4.30 -11.19
CA LEU A 107 -10.20 5.31 -11.03
C LEU A 107 -10.78 6.63 -10.47
N ALA A 108 -11.93 7.08 -10.98
CA ALA A 108 -12.60 8.26 -10.43
C ALA A 108 -13.02 8.08 -8.96
N GLU A 109 -13.47 6.87 -8.57
CA GLU A 109 -13.77 6.55 -7.17
C GLU A 109 -12.49 6.51 -6.31
N LEU A 110 -11.39 5.94 -6.81
CA LEU A 110 -10.08 5.90 -6.14
C LEU A 110 -9.58 7.32 -5.84
N GLU A 111 -9.72 8.21 -6.82
CA GLU A 111 -9.22 9.58 -6.82
C GLU A 111 -10.19 10.60 -6.20
N SER A 112 -11.40 10.18 -5.82
CA SER A 112 -12.34 11.01 -5.08
C SER A 112 -11.86 11.17 -3.65
N VAL A 113 -11.42 12.37 -3.29
CA VAL A 113 -10.77 12.65 -2.01
C VAL A 113 -11.69 13.39 -1.04
N VAL A 114 -11.50 13.09 0.24
CA VAL A 114 -11.94 13.93 1.35
C VAL A 114 -10.76 14.72 1.90
N SER A 115 -11.02 15.93 2.36
CA SER A 115 -10.07 16.73 3.13
C SER A 115 -9.66 16.00 4.41
N MET A 116 -8.36 15.83 4.65
CA MET A 116 -7.88 15.27 5.91
C MET A 116 -8.13 16.22 7.11
N LYS A 117 -8.35 17.51 6.85
CA LYS A 117 -8.66 18.51 7.88
C LYS A 117 -10.13 18.47 8.29
N THR A 118 -11.04 18.35 7.32
CA THR A 118 -12.49 18.52 7.56
C THR A 118 -13.31 17.24 7.43
N GLY A 119 -12.76 16.19 6.82
CA GLY A 119 -13.48 14.96 6.48
C GLY A 119 -14.55 15.13 5.39
N LYS A 120 -14.64 16.30 4.76
CA LYS A 120 -15.62 16.58 3.70
C LYS A 120 -15.02 16.34 2.31
N PRO A 121 -15.83 15.93 1.32
CA PRO A 121 -15.37 15.84 -0.07
C PRO A 121 -14.80 17.16 -0.57
N ILE A 122 -13.67 17.09 -1.26
CA ILE A 122 -13.07 18.22 -1.96
C ILE A 122 -12.79 17.79 -3.42
N PRO A 123 -12.90 18.71 -4.39
CA PRO A 123 -12.69 18.35 -5.80
C PRO A 123 -11.23 17.96 -6.09
N HIS A 124 -10.28 18.59 -5.42
CA HIS A 124 -8.84 18.29 -5.49
C HIS A 124 -8.13 18.97 -4.31
N VAL A 125 -6.94 18.49 -3.98
CA VAL A 125 -6.02 19.17 -3.06
C VAL A 125 -5.43 20.43 -3.69
N ASN A 126 -5.26 21.47 -2.90
CA ASN A 126 -4.72 22.76 -3.34
C ASN A 126 -3.95 23.44 -2.20
N GLU A 127 -3.50 24.68 -2.40
CA GLU A 127 -2.70 25.40 -1.41
C GLU A 127 -3.42 25.64 -0.07
N ASP A 128 -4.75 25.81 -0.10
CA ASP A 128 -5.59 26.07 1.07
C ASP A 128 -5.99 24.78 1.81
N ASP A 129 -6.13 23.68 1.07
CA ASP A 129 -6.40 22.34 1.60
C ASP A 129 -5.44 21.30 0.96
N PRO A 130 -4.20 21.22 1.46
CA PRO A 130 -3.14 20.49 0.77
C PRO A 130 -3.13 18.99 1.03
N TYR A 131 -4.00 18.45 1.89
CA TYR A 131 -3.99 17.03 2.24
C TYR A 131 -5.37 16.40 2.08
N GLY A 132 -5.45 15.41 1.20
CA GLY A 132 -6.66 14.65 0.92
C GLY A 132 -6.45 13.14 1.07
N PHE A 133 -7.53 12.39 1.28
CA PHE A 133 -7.50 10.93 1.30
C PHE A 133 -8.62 10.36 0.43
N GLY A 134 -8.26 9.51 -0.53
CA GLY A 134 -9.18 8.78 -1.39
C GLY A 134 -9.41 7.36 -0.88
N LEU A 135 -9.70 6.42 -1.78
CA LEU A 135 -9.88 5.02 -1.42
C LEU A 135 -8.53 4.31 -1.25
N GLY A 136 -7.95 4.46 -0.05
CA GLY A 136 -6.70 3.78 0.33
C GLY A 136 -5.42 4.46 -0.20
N VAL A 137 -5.53 5.68 -0.70
CA VAL A 137 -4.41 6.51 -1.20
C VAL A 137 -4.54 7.94 -0.68
N GLY A 138 -3.42 8.57 -0.35
CA GLY A 138 -3.34 9.98 0.02
C GLY A 138 -3.10 10.86 -1.20
N ALA A 139 -3.61 12.08 -1.16
CA ALA A 139 -3.31 13.16 -2.09
C ALA A 139 -2.66 14.32 -1.33
N PHE A 140 -1.64 14.94 -1.91
CA PHE A 140 -0.90 16.04 -1.33
C PHE A 140 -0.66 17.15 -2.37
N TYR A 141 -0.85 18.41 -2.00
CA TYR A 141 -0.45 19.58 -2.79
C TYR A 141 0.87 20.16 -2.26
N ASP A 142 1.90 20.15 -3.09
CA ASP A 142 3.18 20.78 -2.82
C ASP A 142 3.15 22.26 -3.21
N LYS A 143 3.39 23.14 -2.23
CA LYS A 143 3.34 24.60 -2.42
C LYS A 143 4.52 25.14 -3.23
N ASP A 144 5.69 24.53 -3.10
CA ASP A 144 6.91 24.99 -3.75
C ASP A 144 6.90 24.58 -5.23
N LEU A 145 6.47 23.35 -5.50
CA LEU A 145 6.36 22.80 -6.85
C LEU A 145 5.06 23.22 -7.56
N LYS A 146 4.06 23.71 -6.81
CA LYS A 146 2.71 24.03 -7.29
C LYS A 146 2.04 22.85 -8.00
N GLN A 147 2.24 21.64 -7.45
CA GLN A 147 1.80 20.38 -8.05
C GLN A 147 1.16 19.47 -7.01
N SER A 148 0.24 18.62 -7.47
CA SER A 148 -0.41 17.61 -6.65
C SER A 148 0.20 16.22 -6.89
N PHE A 149 0.36 15.47 -5.82
CA PHE A 149 0.91 14.12 -5.80
C PHE A 149 -0.04 13.15 -5.12
N TRP A 150 -0.10 11.94 -5.63
CA TRP A 150 -0.63 10.80 -4.93
C TRP A 150 0.47 10.10 -4.15
N PHE A 151 0.14 9.59 -2.97
CA PHE A 151 1.09 8.90 -2.12
C PHE A 151 0.41 7.86 -1.24
N TYR A 152 1.21 6.93 -0.73
CA TYR A 152 0.83 6.10 0.40
C TYR A 152 2.04 5.92 1.31
N LYS A 153 1.78 5.91 2.61
CA LYS A 153 2.80 5.67 3.63
C LYS A 153 2.40 4.46 4.46
N GLY A 154 3.24 3.43 4.43
CA GLY A 154 3.15 2.29 5.33
C GLY A 154 4.14 2.44 6.48
N SER A 155 3.70 2.13 7.70
CA SER A 155 4.61 2.01 8.84
C SER A 155 4.17 0.82 9.67
N THR A 156 5.12 -0.08 9.95
CA THR A 156 4.93 -1.24 10.82
C THR A 156 6.16 -1.42 11.70
N LEU A 157 6.21 -2.50 12.48
CA LEU A 157 7.27 -2.77 13.45
C LEU A 157 8.63 -2.86 12.74
N GLY A 158 9.46 -1.83 12.89
CA GLY A 158 10.81 -1.78 12.33
C GLY A 158 10.90 -1.47 10.84
N PHE A 159 9.78 -1.15 10.17
CA PHE A 159 9.76 -0.85 8.74
C PHE A 159 8.91 0.38 8.41
N ARG A 160 9.37 1.16 7.44
CA ARG A 160 8.62 2.28 6.87
C ARG A 160 8.81 2.28 5.35
N VAL A 161 7.71 2.47 4.63
CA VAL A 161 7.69 2.57 3.18
C VAL A 161 6.85 3.77 2.76
N MET A 162 7.21 4.39 1.66
CA MET A 162 6.46 5.47 1.06
C MET A 162 6.65 5.41 -0.45
N TYR A 163 5.57 5.62 -1.20
CA TYR A 163 5.65 5.90 -2.63
C TYR A 163 4.93 7.21 -2.93
N PHE A 164 5.38 7.87 -4.00
CA PHE A 164 4.76 9.05 -4.58
C PHE A 164 4.56 8.84 -6.08
N GLY A 165 3.54 9.47 -6.64
CA GLY A 165 3.32 9.54 -8.08
C GLY A 165 2.51 10.78 -8.43
N SER A 166 2.73 11.34 -9.61
CA SER A 166 1.82 12.33 -10.21
C SER A 166 1.11 11.69 -11.40
N LEU A 167 -0.14 12.06 -11.67
CA LEU A 167 -0.89 11.55 -12.82
C LEU A 167 -0.27 11.94 -14.18
N ALA A 168 0.55 13.00 -14.20
CA ALA A 168 1.28 13.42 -15.39
C ALA A 168 2.63 12.71 -15.55
N ILE A 169 3.29 12.34 -14.44
CA ILE A 169 4.66 11.83 -14.42
C ILE A 169 4.85 10.97 -13.15
N MET A 170 4.90 9.64 -13.30
CA MET A 170 5.46 8.75 -12.27
C MET A 170 7.00 8.80 -12.35
N LEU A 171 7.62 9.80 -11.71
CA LEU A 171 9.07 9.87 -11.54
C LEU A 171 9.48 9.17 -10.24
N LEU A 172 10.31 8.12 -10.37
CA LEU A 172 11.11 7.59 -9.27
C LEU A 172 12.09 8.67 -8.80
N GLN A 173 12.01 9.11 -7.54
CA GLN A 173 13.14 9.71 -6.86
C GLN A 173 13.72 8.70 -5.87
N TRP A 174 14.83 8.07 -6.27
CA TRP A 174 15.79 7.47 -5.35
C TRP A 174 16.70 8.60 -4.86
N LEU A 175 16.69 8.88 -3.56
CA LEU A 175 17.78 9.62 -2.93
C LEU A 175 18.90 8.60 -2.65
N LEU A 176 20.10 8.96 -3.12
CA LEU A 176 21.39 8.30 -2.89
C LEU A 176 21.64 8.04 -1.40
#